data_AF-A0A7Y5F1W8-F1
#
_entry.id   AF-A0A7Y5F1W8-F1
#
_cell.length_a   1.000
_cell.length_b   1.000
_cell.length_c   1.000
_cell.angle_alpha   90.00
_cell.angle_beta   90.00
_cell.angle_gamma   90.00
#
_symmetry.space_group_name_H-M   'P 1'
#
loop_
_entity.id
_entity.type
_entity.pdbx_description
1 polymer ?
#
loop_
_entity_poly.entity_id
_entity_poly.type
_entity_poly.pdbx_seq_one_letter_code
_entity_poly.pdbx_strand_id
1 'polypeptide(L)'
;MSFNLHPLMVHFPIALLLSYIALDWMGRLWKGKAFTEAAWYALLLGVVGTLVTLVTGLLAARVVPMDSPALATLTTHKFIGMATFVIFGIQAVCYARNRGQYTPGKQALHTALQLIGLGLVLAVGYLGGELVYTFGIGVATFVP
;
A
#
# COMPACT_ATOMS: atom_id res chain seq x y z
N MET A 1 -8.04 -26.70 2.52
CA MET A 1 -7.32 -25.41 2.64
C MET A 1 -7.78 -24.51 1.52
N SER A 2 -8.44 -23.39 1.83
CA SER A 2 -8.68 -22.33 0.84
C SER A 2 -7.36 -21.62 0.55
N PHE A 3 -6.92 -21.61 -0.71
CA PHE A 3 -5.73 -20.90 -1.13
C PHE A 3 -5.86 -19.39 -0.80
N ASN A 4 -4.99 -18.86 0.07
CA ASN A 4 -5.03 -17.46 0.48
C ASN A 4 -4.12 -16.62 -0.44
N LEU A 5 -4.72 -15.99 -1.46
CA LEU A 5 -4.02 -15.13 -2.41
C LEU A 5 -3.45 -13.85 -1.78
N HIS A 6 -4.05 -13.38 -0.67
CA HIS A 6 -3.77 -12.04 -0.17
C HIS A 6 -2.29 -11.83 0.24
N PRO A 7 -1.64 -12.73 1.01
CA PRO A 7 -0.22 -12.59 1.34
C PRO A 7 0.72 -12.60 0.12
N LEU A 8 0.33 -13.22 -0.99
CA LEU A 8 1.10 -13.13 -2.23
C LEU A 8 0.96 -11.72 -2.85
N MET A 9 -0.27 -11.21 -2.91
CA MET A 9 -0.57 -9.95 -3.58
C MET A 9 0.02 -8.73 -2.87
N VAL A 10 0.17 -8.75 -1.53
CA VAL A 10 0.65 -7.56 -0.76
C VAL A 10 2.07 -7.11 -1.12
N HIS A 11 2.94 -8.01 -1.61
CA HIS A 11 4.35 -7.68 -1.88
C HIS A 11 4.50 -6.66 -3.01
N PHE A 12 3.66 -6.77 -4.03
CA PHE A 12 3.70 -5.91 -5.21
C PHE A 12 3.42 -4.43 -4.88
N PRO A 13 2.26 -4.05 -4.29
CA PRO A 13 1.99 -2.66 -3.96
C PRO A 13 3.00 -2.11 -2.95
N ILE A 14 3.45 -2.89 -1.96
CA ILE A 14 4.46 -2.41 -1.00
C ILE A 14 5.74 -2.01 -1.74
N ALA A 15 6.32 -2.92 -2.54
CA ALA A 15 7.56 -2.63 -3.25
C ALA A 15 7.40 -1.49 -4.27
N LEU A 16 6.29 -1.48 -5.02
CA LEU A 16 6.04 -0.48 -6.06
C LEU A 16 5.78 0.91 -5.50
N LEU A 17 4.99 1.05 -4.43
CA LEU A 17 4.69 2.34 -3.82
C LEU A 17 5.91 2.93 -3.11
N LEU A 18 6.74 2.10 -2.46
CA LEU A 18 8.02 2.53 -1.89
C LEU A 18 9.00 2.97 -2.99
N SER A 19 9.08 2.20 -4.07
CA SER A 19 9.90 2.53 -5.24
C SER A 19 9.45 3.84 -5.90
N TYR A 20 8.14 4.06 -6.02
CA TYR A 20 7.57 5.31 -6.50
C TYR A 20 8.09 6.51 -5.70
N ILE A 21 8.01 6.44 -4.36
CA ILE A 21 8.45 7.54 -3.50
C ILE A 21 9.95 7.80 -3.74
N ALA A 22 10.78 6.75 -3.74
CA ALA A 22 12.21 6.89 -3.96
C ALA A 22 12.52 7.51 -5.34
N LEU A 23 11.93 6.98 -6.41
CA LEU A 23 12.13 7.44 -7.78
C LEU A 23 11.65 8.89 -7.99
N ASP A 24 10.53 9.28 -7.38
CA ASP A 24 10.04 10.65 -7.49
C ASP A 24 10.99 11.65 -6.83
N TRP A 25 11.57 11.30 -5.68
CA TRP A 25 12.59 12.13 -5.02
C TRP A 25 13.87 12.17 -5.86
N MET A 26 14.33 11.05 -6.40
CA MET A 26 15.49 10.98 -7.30
C MET A 26 15.30 11.84 -8.56
N GLY A 27 14.11 11.80 -9.16
CA GLY A 27 13.75 12.64 -10.31
C GLY A 27 13.81 14.13 -10.00
N ARG A 28 13.41 14.54 -8.79
CA ARG A 28 13.51 15.93 -8.34
C ARG A 28 14.94 16.36 -8.03
N LEU A 29 15.73 15.52 -7.36
CA LEU A 29 17.11 15.82 -6.97
C LEU A 29 18.06 15.88 -8.16
N TRP A 30 17.94 14.93 -9.10
CA TRP A 30 18.84 14.82 -10.25
C TRP A 30 18.25 15.36 -11.56
N LYS A 31 17.02 15.90 -11.54
CA LYS A 31 16.32 16.45 -12.72
C LYS A 31 16.26 15.45 -13.89
N GLY A 32 16.23 14.15 -13.58
CA GLY A 32 16.28 13.08 -14.57
C GLY A 32 14.88 12.64 -15.03
N LYS A 33 14.55 12.90 -16.30
CA LYS A 33 13.25 12.49 -16.89
C LYS A 33 12.96 10.99 -16.72
N ALA A 34 14.00 10.14 -16.81
CA ALA A 34 13.85 8.69 -16.63
C ALA A 34 13.33 8.32 -15.23
N PHE A 35 13.78 9.02 -14.17
CA PHE A 35 13.31 8.76 -12.81
C PHE A 35 11.85 9.21 -12.62
N THR A 36 11.47 10.36 -13.19
CA THR A 36 10.09 10.86 -13.17
C THR A 36 9.13 9.89 -13.89
N GLU A 37 9.52 9.39 -15.06
CA GLU A 37 8.72 8.40 -15.79
C GLU A 37 8.63 7.07 -15.02
N ALA A 38 9.76 6.57 -14.49
CA ALA A 38 9.76 5.35 -13.68
C ALA A 38 8.90 5.49 -12.42
N ALA A 39 8.93 6.65 -11.76
CA ALA A 39 8.08 6.96 -10.61
C ALA A 39 6.59 6.91 -11.00
N TRP A 40 6.22 7.47 -12.16
CA TRP A 40 4.85 7.42 -12.65
C TRP A 40 4.36 5.97 -12.86
N TYR A 41 5.15 5.12 -13.52
CA TYR A 41 4.77 3.73 -13.74
C TYR A 41 4.73 2.93 -12.43
N ALA A 42 5.67 3.16 -11.52
CA ALA A 42 5.67 2.53 -10.20
C ALA A 42 4.41 2.92 -9.39
N LEU A 43 4.01 4.19 -9.43
CA LEU A 43 2.79 4.68 -8.79
C LEU A 43 1.54 4.02 -9.38
N LEU A 44 1.43 4.01 -10.71
CA LEU A 44 0.28 3.46 -11.41
C LEU A 44 0.11 1.97 -11.11
N LEU A 45 1.19 1.18 -11.27
CA LEU A 45 1.18 -0.25 -10.98
C LEU A 45 0.97 -0.52 -9.49
N GLY A 46 1.54 0.31 -8.61
CA GLY A 46 1.35 0.19 -7.16
C GLY A 46 -0.10 0.41 -6.75
N VAL A 47 -0.79 1.40 -7.32
CA VAL A 47 -2.22 1.66 -7.06
C VAL A 47 -3.09 0.49 -7.56
N VAL A 48 -2.85 0.01 -8.78
CA VAL A 48 -3.56 -1.17 -9.32
C VAL A 48 -3.30 -2.41 -8.47
N GLY A 49 -2.05 -2.66 -8.08
CA GLY A 49 -1.68 -3.76 -7.19
C GLY A 49 -2.35 -3.63 -5.81
N THR A 50 -2.50 -2.41 -5.30
CA THR A 50 -3.20 -2.15 -4.03
C THR A 50 -4.69 -2.48 -4.16
N LEU A 51 -5.33 -2.14 -5.28
CA LEU A 51 -6.73 -2.51 -5.53
C LEU A 51 -6.92 -4.03 -5.55
N VAL A 52 -6.05 -4.76 -6.25
CA VAL A 52 -6.08 -6.24 -6.28
C VAL A 52 -5.86 -6.82 -4.87
N THR A 53 -4.94 -6.23 -4.12
CA THR A 53 -4.65 -6.63 -2.73
C THR A 53 -5.83 -6.38 -1.79
N LEU A 54 -6.55 -5.27 -1.96
CA LEU A 54 -7.78 -4.98 -1.20
C LEU A 54 -8.87 -6.00 -1.50
N VAL A 55 -9.11 -6.33 -2.77
CA VAL A 55 -10.13 -7.33 -3.14
C VAL A 55 -9.80 -8.68 -2.54
N THR A 56 -8.57 -9.16 -2.71
CA THR A 56 -8.13 -10.45 -2.16
C THR A 56 -8.15 -10.46 -0.63
N GLY A 57 -7.77 -9.37 0.03
CA GLY A 57 -7.79 -9.24 1.48
C GLY A 57 -9.20 -9.20 2.06
N LEU A 58 -10.14 -8.52 1.40
CA LEU A 58 -11.55 -8.51 1.82
C LEU A 58 -12.20 -9.89 1.69
N LEU A 59 -11.82 -10.68 0.68
CA LEU A 59 -12.25 -12.07 0.54
C LEU A 59 -11.67 -12.94 1.66
N ALA A 60 -10.36 -12.80 1.95
CA ALA A 60 -9.69 -13.52 3.03
C ALA A 60 -10.26 -13.17 4.42
N ALA A 61 -10.69 -11.93 4.64
CA ALA A 61 -11.26 -11.50 5.92
C ALA A 61 -12.62 -12.15 6.24
N ARG A 62 -13.36 -12.69 5.25
CA ARG A 62 -14.70 -13.26 5.47
C ARG A 62 -14.70 -14.55 6.27
N VAL A 63 -13.58 -15.26 6.32
CA VAL A 63 -13.45 -16.54 7.04
C VAL A 63 -12.95 -16.36 8.48
N VAL A 64 -12.64 -15.12 8.89
CA VAL A 64 -12.21 -14.82 10.26
C VAL A 64 -13.44 -14.70 11.17
N PRO A 65 -13.54 -15.50 12.26
CA PRO A 65 -14.66 -15.42 13.20
C PRO A 65 -14.80 -14.05 13.86
N MET A 66 -16.04 -13.66 14.19
CA MET A 66 -16.35 -12.36 14.81
C MET A 66 -15.93 -12.27 16.28
N ASP A 67 -15.70 -13.40 16.94
CA ASP A 67 -15.16 -13.52 18.29
C ASP A 67 -13.63 -13.69 18.30
N SER A 68 -12.98 -13.62 17.13
CA SER A 68 -11.53 -13.75 17.02
C SER A 68 -10.80 -12.64 17.79
N PRO A 69 -9.77 -12.97 18.59
CA PRO A 69 -8.93 -11.96 19.24
C PRO A 69 -8.20 -11.07 18.22
N ALA A 70 -8.08 -11.49 16.96
CA ALA A 70 -7.46 -10.73 15.88
C ALA A 70 -8.40 -9.68 15.24
N LEU A 71 -9.69 -9.65 15.60
CA LEU A 71 -10.69 -8.86 14.87
C LEU A 71 -10.40 -7.35 14.90
N ALA A 72 -9.94 -6.84 16.04
CA ALA A 72 -9.57 -5.42 16.18
C ALA A 72 -8.40 -5.06 15.25
N THR A 73 -7.32 -5.85 15.29
CA THR A 73 -6.14 -5.69 14.41
C THR A 73 -6.53 -5.82 12.94
N LEU A 74 -7.37 -6.81 12.58
CA LEU A 74 -7.87 -7.02 11.23
C LEU A 74 -8.67 -5.82 10.71
N THR A 75 -9.54 -5.27 11.56
CA THR A 75 -10.36 -4.12 11.22
C THR A 75 -9.49 -2.89 10.95
N THR A 76 -8.55 -2.60 11.86
CA THR A 76 -7.58 -1.51 11.68
C THR A 76 -6.74 -1.69 10.43
N HIS A 77 -6.22 -2.90 10.19
CA HIS A 77 -5.44 -3.25 9.00
C HIS A 77 -6.23 -2.95 7.70
N LYS A 78 -7.50 -3.35 7.64
CA LYS A 78 -8.38 -3.07 6.48
C LYS A 78 -8.55 -1.57 6.22
N PHE A 79 -8.83 -0.79 7.26
CA PHE A 79 -9.02 0.65 7.11
C PHE A 79 -7.73 1.38 6.69
N ILE A 80 -6.58 1.00 7.26
CA ILE A 80 -5.29 1.56 6.84
C ILE A 80 -4.96 1.15 5.40
N GLY A 81 -5.27 -0.08 4.99
CA GLY A 81 -5.15 -0.51 3.60
C GLY A 81 -6.01 0.32 2.62
N MET A 82 -7.27 0.60 2.99
CA MET A 82 -8.16 1.46 2.20
C MET A 82 -7.65 2.91 2.15
N ALA A 83 -7.19 3.46 3.28
CA ALA A 83 -6.61 4.79 3.33
C ALA A 83 -5.35 4.89 2.45
N THR A 84 -4.50 3.86 2.45
CA THR A 84 -3.33 3.75 1.58
C THR A 84 -3.73 3.84 0.11
N PHE A 85 -4.73 3.06 -0.31
CA PHE A 85 -5.24 3.09 -1.68
C PHE A 85 -5.76 4.49 -2.07
N VAL A 86 -6.53 5.13 -1.20
CA VAL A 86 -7.05 6.49 -1.45
C VAL A 86 -5.92 7.51 -1.59
N ILE A 87 -4.94 7.51 -0.68
CA ILE A 87 -3.83 8.47 -0.70
C ILE A 87 -3.00 8.33 -1.97
N PHE A 88 -2.61 7.10 -2.34
CA PHE A 88 -1.84 6.89 -3.56
C PHE A 88 -2.68 7.06 -4.83
N GLY A 89 -3.98 6.78 -4.79
CA GLY A 89 -4.91 7.09 -5.88
C GLY A 89 -5.03 8.59 -6.13
N ILE A 90 -5.15 9.41 -5.08
CA ILE A 90 -5.12 10.87 -5.18
C ILE A 90 -3.80 11.33 -5.78
N GLN A 91 -2.67 10.78 -5.30
CA GLN A 91 -1.36 11.09 -5.87
C GLN A 91 -1.27 10.72 -7.35
N ALA A 92 -1.80 9.56 -7.76
CA ALA A 92 -1.80 9.14 -9.17
C ALA A 92 -2.58 10.13 -10.05
N VAL A 93 -3.76 10.58 -9.60
CA VAL A 93 -4.55 11.59 -10.32
C VAL A 93 -3.80 12.93 -10.39
N CYS A 94 -3.21 13.38 -9.29
CA CYS A 94 -2.40 14.60 -9.25
C CYS A 94 -1.17 14.50 -10.17
N TYR A 95 -0.48 13.37 -10.16
CA TYR A 95 0.70 13.12 -10.98
C TYR A 95 0.36 13.12 -12.46
N ALA A 96 -0.72 12.45 -12.86
CA ALA A 96 -1.19 12.41 -14.24
C ALA A 96 -1.53 13.82 -14.77
N ARG A 97 -2.22 14.63 -13.96
CA ARG A 97 -2.64 16.00 -14.33
C ARG A 97 -1.49 16.97 -14.45
N ASN A 98 -0.52 16.89 -13.54
CA ASN A 98 0.58 17.85 -13.46
C ASN A 98 1.87 17.34 -14.13
N ARG A 99 1.87 16.09 -14.64
CA ARG A 99 3.05 15.43 -15.25
C ARG A 99 4.29 15.47 -14.35
N GLY A 100 4.08 15.32 -13.04
CA GLY A 100 5.15 15.41 -12.03
C GLY A 100 5.74 16.82 -11.82
N GLN A 101 5.18 17.86 -12.44
CA GLN A 101 5.64 19.24 -12.34
C GLN A 101 4.67 20.06 -11.48
N TYR A 102 5.10 20.47 -10.29
CA TYR A 102 4.24 21.15 -9.33
C TYR A 102 4.74 22.57 -9.04
N THR A 103 3.80 23.48 -8.77
CA THR A 103 4.13 24.77 -8.13
C THR A 103 4.63 24.51 -6.70
N PRO A 104 5.41 25.42 -6.08
CA PRO A 104 6.00 25.17 -4.75
C PRO A 104 5.00 24.70 -3.68
N GLY A 105 3.82 25.33 -3.60
CA GLY A 105 2.77 24.93 -2.67
C GLY A 105 2.19 23.53 -2.95
N LYS A 106 1.95 23.20 -4.23
CA LYS A 106 1.49 21.86 -4.63
C LYS A 106 2.57 20.80 -4.41
N GLN A 107 3.84 21.16 -4.59
CA GLN A 107 4.98 20.28 -4.33
C GLN A 107 5.09 19.93 -2.85
N ALA A 108 4.87 20.89 -1.95
CA ALA A 108 4.85 20.66 -0.51
C ALA A 108 3.72 19.69 -0.12
N LEU A 109 2.50 19.92 -0.64
CA LEU A 109 1.36 19.03 -0.42
C LEU A 109 1.61 17.61 -0.97
N HIS A 110 2.16 17.51 -2.19
CA HIS A 110 2.53 16.23 -2.81
C HIS A 110 3.53 15.47 -1.95
N THR A 111 4.57 16.15 -1.46
CA THR A 111 5.58 15.56 -0.59
C THR A 111 4.98 15.13 0.76
N ALA A 112 4.07 15.92 1.34
CA ALA A 112 3.36 15.54 2.56
C ALA A 112 2.51 14.28 2.37
N LEU A 113 1.78 14.17 1.26
CA LEU A 113 1.01 12.98 0.92
C LEU A 113 1.89 11.75 0.70
N GLN A 114 3.09 11.91 0.13
CA GLN A 114 4.07 10.81 0.02
C GLN A 114 4.52 10.31 1.39
N LEU A 115 4.84 11.22 2.31
CA LEU A 115 5.30 10.85 3.66
C LEU A 115 4.17 10.20 4.48
N ILE A 116 2.94 10.69 4.36
CA ILE A 116 1.76 10.05 4.94
C ILE A 116 1.56 8.67 4.34
N GLY A 117 1.62 8.56 3.00
CA GLY A 117 1.51 7.29 2.29
C GLY A 117 2.58 6.28 2.70
N LEU A 118 3.83 6.73 2.89
CA LEU A 118 4.92 5.91 3.41
C LEU A 118 4.58 5.34 4.79
N GLY A 119 4.14 6.21 5.71
CA GLY A 119 3.72 5.79 7.05
C GLY A 119 2.57 4.77 7.00
N LEU A 120 1.58 4.98 6.14
CA LEU A 120 0.46 4.06 5.96
C LEU A 120 0.91 2.69 5.41
N VAL A 121 1.82 2.65 4.44
CA VAL A 121 2.38 1.40 3.88
C VAL A 121 3.13 0.60 4.95
N LEU A 122 3.95 1.29 5.77
CA LEU A 122 4.66 0.64 6.87
C LEU A 122 3.69 0.13 7.94
N ALA A 123 2.68 0.93 8.31
CA ALA A 123 1.68 0.55 9.31
C ALA A 123 0.82 -0.64 8.85
N VAL A 124 0.34 -0.65 7.60
CA VAL A 124 -0.46 -1.78 7.08
C VAL A 124 0.38 -3.05 6.98
N GLY A 125 1.66 -2.93 6.61
CA GLY A 125 2.61 -4.04 6.57
C GLY A 125 2.87 -4.62 7.97
N TYR A 126 3.07 -3.76 8.98
CA TYR A 126 3.23 -4.17 10.36
C TYR A 126 2.01 -4.94 10.89
N LEU A 127 0.81 -4.37 10.74
CA LEU A 127 -0.42 -5.04 11.18
C LEU A 127 -0.69 -6.33 10.41
N GLY A 128 -0.35 -6.38 9.12
CA GLY A 128 -0.41 -7.60 8.32
C GLY A 128 0.52 -8.69 8.87
N GLY A 129 1.74 -8.31 9.27
CA GLY A 129 2.67 -9.18 9.97
C GLY A 129 2.11 -9.67 11.31
N GLU A 130 1.54 -8.78 12.11
CA GLU A 130 0.92 -9.14 13.40
C GLU A 130 -0.24 -10.15 13.23
N LEU A 131 -1.10 -9.94 12.22
CA LEU A 131 -2.17 -10.89 11.89
C LEU A 131 -1.64 -12.30 11.59
N VAL A 132 -0.53 -12.40 10.88
CA VAL A 132 0.07 -13.70 10.51
C VAL A 132 0.88 -14.30 11.65
N TYR A 133 1.83 -13.54 12.20
CA TYR A 133 2.83 -14.05 13.13
C TYR A 133 2.36 -14.13 14.58
N THR A 134 1.41 -13.27 14.99
CA THR A 134 0.85 -13.29 16.35
C THR A 134 -0.45 -14.07 16.41
N PHE A 135 -1.34 -13.84 15.44
CA PHE A 135 -2.69 -14.41 15.47
C PHE A 135 -2.89 -15.63 14.56
N GLY A 136 -1.90 -16.01 13.74
CA GLY A 136 -1.99 -17.18 12.86
C GLY A 136 -3.03 -17.02 11.72
N ILE A 137 -3.44 -15.80 11.40
CA ILE A 137 -4.44 -15.56 10.34
C ILE A 137 -3.86 -15.92 8.99
N GLY A 138 -4.57 -16.78 8.25
CA GLY A 138 -4.21 -17.14 6.87
C GLY A 138 -3.07 -18.16 6.76
N VAL A 139 -2.62 -18.76 7.87
CA VAL A 139 -1.66 -19.87 7.91
C VAL A 139 -2.26 -21.06 8.66
N ALA A 140 -1.77 -22.26 8.37
CA ALA A 140 -2.13 -23.42 9.19
C ALA A 140 -1.41 -23.31 10.53
N THR A 141 -2.15 -23.20 11.62
CA THR A 141 -1.58 -23.32 12.96
C THR A 141 -1.37 -24.80 13.26
N PHE A 142 -0.13 -25.19 13.59
CA PHE A 142 0.14 -26.52 14.10
C PHE A 142 -0.29 -26.52 15.57
N VAL A 143 -1.41 -27.19 15.88
CA VAL A 143 -1.81 -27.49 17.25
C VAL A 143 -1.39 -28.95 17.51
N PRO A 144 -0.34 -29.20 18.32
CA PRO A 144 0.06 -30.55 18.69
C PRO A 144 -0.98 -31.25 19.59
#